data_AF-D2HVL6-F1
#
_entry.id   AF-D2HVL6-F1
#
_cell.length_a   1.000
_cell.length_b   1.000
_cell.length_c   1.000
_cell.angle_alpha   90.00
_cell.angle_beta   90.00
_cell.angle_gamma   90.00
#
_symmetry.space_group_name_H-M   'P 1'
#
loop_
_entity.id
_entity.type
_entity.pdbx_description
1 polymer ?
#
loop_
_entity_poly.entity_id
_entity_poly.type
_entity_poly.pdbx_seq_one_letter_code
_entity_poly.pdbx_strand_id
1 'polypeptide(L)'
;AGGQLVTHPGAPILVSLANKTVSFNCRITYPDSPVLQNFTTWYFHVDLQGQRSPREQIKCSPDLSSENQGHTLQCRVTPDLPNASATGTYYCCVSWPDFHKISEGVFILVRDTGYRKPVRGSQQLLLSCFAGLLTVLSILVTALLLWKKVGYAHATAPPLSPFTVCPGACPAQRPSE
;
A
#
# COMPACT_ATOMS: atom_id res chain seq x y z
N ALA A 1 -17.07 -7.40 42.44
CA ALA A 1 -16.02 -6.37 42.41
C ALA A 1 -15.99 -5.74 41.02
N GLY A 2 -16.71 -4.63 40.82
CA GLY A 2 -16.85 -3.96 39.53
C GLY A 2 -17.24 -2.51 39.78
N GLY A 3 -16.50 -1.56 39.24
CA GLY A 3 -16.78 -0.13 39.45
C GLY A 3 -15.70 0.79 38.90
N GLN A 4 -14.43 0.36 38.90
CA GLN A 4 -13.33 1.10 38.27
C GLN A 4 -12.92 0.47 36.95
N LEU A 5 -12.84 1.28 35.89
CA LEU A 5 -12.52 0.82 34.55
C LEU A 5 -11.61 1.82 33.83
N VAL A 6 -10.62 1.31 33.11
CA VAL A 6 -9.74 2.09 32.22
C VAL A 6 -9.87 1.49 30.82
N THR A 7 -10.41 2.26 29.88
CA THR A 7 -10.63 1.82 28.49
C THR A 7 -9.99 2.75 27.48
N HIS A 8 -9.81 2.24 26.26
CA HIS A 8 -9.40 3.02 25.11
C HIS A 8 -10.58 3.17 24.14
N PRO A 9 -11.27 4.33 24.10
CA PRO A 9 -12.22 4.60 23.04
C PRO A 9 -11.50 4.77 21.70
N GLY A 10 -11.94 4.05 20.66
CA GLY A 10 -11.43 4.17 19.29
C GLY A 10 -10.90 2.87 18.71
N ALA A 11 -10.03 2.99 17.71
CA ALA A 11 -9.44 1.84 17.04
C ALA A 11 -8.38 1.17 17.94
N PRO A 12 -8.38 -0.17 18.08
CA PRO A 12 -7.38 -0.89 18.87
C PRO A 12 -5.98 -0.85 18.25
N ILE A 13 -5.89 -0.53 16.95
CA ILE A 13 -4.65 -0.44 16.18
C ILE A 13 -4.59 0.93 15.52
N LEU A 14 -3.48 1.63 15.72
CA LEU A 14 -3.15 2.89 15.06
C LEU A 14 -1.89 2.70 14.21
N VAL A 15 -1.78 3.47 13.13
CA VAL A 15 -0.61 3.43 12.24
C VAL A 15 -0.08 4.84 12.08
N SER A 16 1.22 5.03 12.29
CA SER A 16 1.89 6.33 12.13
C SER A 16 3.23 6.17 11.43
N LEU A 17 3.72 7.29 10.88
CA LEU A 17 5.12 7.38 10.49
C LEU A 17 5.95 7.89 11.67
N ALA A 18 7.23 7.55 11.69
CA ALA A 18 8.19 8.12 12.61
C ALA A 18 8.14 9.66 12.56
N ASN A 19 8.28 10.31 13.71
CA ASN A 19 8.20 11.75 13.91
C ASN A 19 6.86 12.38 13.48
N LYS A 20 5.79 11.58 13.38
CA LYS A 20 4.43 12.08 13.19
C LYS A 20 3.63 11.92 14.46
N THR A 21 2.93 13.00 14.81
CA THR A 21 2.04 13.05 15.96
C THR A 21 0.88 12.08 15.76
N VAL A 22 0.77 11.12 16.67
CA VAL A 22 -0.44 10.33 16.86
C VAL A 22 -0.95 10.59 18.27
N SER A 23 -2.26 10.55 18.45
CA SER A 23 -2.84 10.62 19.80
C SER A 23 -3.96 9.62 19.94
N PHE A 24 -4.06 9.03 21.12
CA PHE A 24 -5.16 8.17 21.52
C PHE A 24 -5.77 8.66 22.83
N ASN A 25 -7.02 8.30 23.06
CA ASN A 25 -7.73 8.69 24.28
C ASN A 25 -7.83 7.49 25.22
N CYS A 26 -7.77 7.78 26.52
CA CYS A 26 -8.08 6.85 27.58
C CYS A 26 -9.30 7.38 28.33
N ARG A 27 -10.27 6.51 28.60
CA ARG A 27 -11.44 6.80 29.43
C ARG A 27 -11.27 6.09 30.76
N ILE A 28 -11.32 6.86 31.84
CA ILE A 28 -11.25 6.37 33.21
C ILE A 28 -12.62 6.60 33.83
N THR A 29 -13.23 5.53 34.32
CA THR A 29 -14.52 5.60 35.02
C THR A 29 -14.34 5.02 36.42
N TYR A 30 -14.81 5.74 37.44
CA TYR A 30 -14.73 5.32 38.84
C TYR A 30 -15.95 5.84 39.63
N PRO A 31 -16.37 5.13 40.70
CA PRO A 31 -17.52 5.56 41.50
C PRO A 31 -17.21 6.82 42.30
N ASP A 32 -18.24 7.58 42.65
CA ASP A 32 -18.11 8.75 43.51
C ASP A 32 -17.71 8.33 44.94
N SER A 33 -16.41 8.41 45.22
CA SER A 33 -15.82 8.03 46.49
C SER A 33 -14.64 8.94 46.83
N PRO A 34 -14.55 9.48 48.05
CA PRO A 34 -13.47 10.38 48.46
C PRO A 34 -12.08 9.72 48.36
N VAL A 35 -12.00 8.40 48.56
CA VAL A 35 -10.75 7.63 48.46
C VAL A 35 -10.22 7.60 47.02
N LEU A 36 -11.12 7.70 46.04
CA LEU A 36 -10.77 7.61 44.62
C LEU A 36 -10.55 8.97 43.96
N GLN A 37 -10.70 10.07 44.70
CA GLN A 37 -10.46 11.42 44.18
C GLN A 37 -8.97 11.74 44.05
N ASN A 38 -8.12 11.16 44.90
CA ASN A 38 -6.67 11.34 44.81
C ASN A 38 -6.05 10.21 43.99
N PHE A 39 -5.67 10.50 42.75
CA PHE A 39 -4.99 9.56 41.87
C PHE A 39 -4.02 10.28 40.95
N THR A 40 -3.13 9.51 40.34
CA THR A 40 -2.25 10.01 39.28
C THR A 40 -2.34 9.11 38.06
N THR A 41 -2.39 9.74 36.89
CA THR A 41 -2.52 9.08 35.60
C THR A 41 -1.19 9.08 34.86
N TRP A 42 -0.86 7.93 34.32
CA TRP A 42 0.38 7.66 33.61
C TRP A 42 0.11 6.94 32.31
N TYR A 43 1.04 7.01 31.37
CA TYR A 43 1.12 6.08 30.26
C TYR A 43 2.51 5.46 30.17
N PHE A 44 2.59 4.30 29.53
CA PHE A 44 3.83 3.62 29.17
C PHE A 44 3.57 2.74 27.95
N HIS A 45 4.63 2.24 27.30
CA HIS A 45 4.49 1.26 26.23
C HIS A 45 5.31 0.01 26.50
N VAL A 46 4.92 -1.06 25.82
CA VAL A 46 5.66 -2.31 25.73
C VAL A 46 5.98 -2.54 24.26
N ASP A 47 7.27 -2.59 23.93
CA ASP A 47 7.74 -2.79 22.56
C ASP A 47 7.52 -4.24 22.07
N LEU A 48 7.89 -4.50 20.82
CA LEU A 48 7.79 -5.83 20.21
C LEU A 48 8.68 -6.89 20.88
N GLN A 49 9.71 -6.49 21.62
CA GLN A 49 10.56 -7.38 22.40
C GLN A 49 10.02 -7.63 23.83
N GLY A 50 8.90 -6.98 24.19
CA GLY A 50 8.32 -7.07 25.52
C GLY A 50 8.98 -6.14 26.55
N GLN A 51 9.86 -5.22 26.13
CA GLN A 51 10.48 -4.27 27.05
C GLN A 51 9.52 -3.12 27.35
N ARG A 52 9.43 -2.79 28.65
CA ARG A 52 8.54 -1.75 29.14
C ARG A 52 9.28 -0.41 29.23
N SER A 53 8.68 0.64 28.69
CA SER A 53 9.18 2.01 28.84
C SER A 53 9.00 2.56 30.27
N PRO A 54 9.72 3.64 30.62
CA PRO A 54 9.37 4.45 31.77
C PRO A 54 7.93 4.94 31.71
N ARG A 55 7.33 5.20 32.88
CA ARG A 55 6.00 5.81 32.98
C ARG A 55 6.10 7.32 32.82
N GLU A 56 5.20 7.88 32.04
CA GLU A 56 5.09 9.31 31.81
C GLU A 56 3.73 9.83 32.29
N GLN A 57 3.73 10.95 33.00
CA GLN A 57 2.52 11.48 33.60
C GLN A 57 1.63 12.11 32.53
N ILE A 58 0.33 11.84 32.60
CA ILE A 58 -0.67 12.43 31.69
C ILE A 58 -1.68 13.22 32.50
N LYS A 59 -2.21 14.29 31.89
CA LYS A 59 -3.30 15.08 32.46
C LYS A 59 -4.62 14.66 31.81
N CYS A 60 -5.66 14.59 32.62
CA CYS A 60 -6.99 14.22 32.17
C CYS A 60 -7.95 15.39 32.41
N SER A 61 -8.90 15.54 31.50
CA SER A 61 -9.99 16.50 31.66
C SER A 61 -11.24 15.75 32.13
N PRO A 62 -12.07 16.36 32.98
CA PRO A 62 -13.38 15.81 33.30
C PRO A 62 -14.22 15.72 32.03
N ASP A 63 -14.89 14.59 31.83
CA ASP A 63 -15.90 14.46 30.79
C ASP A 63 -17.14 15.26 31.23
N LEU A 64 -17.60 16.20 30.40
CA LEU A 64 -18.77 17.03 30.69
C LEU A 64 -20.06 16.20 30.77
N SER A 65 -20.02 14.97 30.24
CA SER A 65 -21.10 14.00 30.39
C SER A 65 -20.95 13.27 31.72
N SER A 66 -21.49 13.86 32.78
CA SER A 66 -21.74 13.15 34.05
C SER A 66 -22.67 11.98 33.77
N GLU A 67 -22.13 10.76 33.73
CA GLU A 67 -22.95 9.56 33.78
C GLU A 67 -23.44 9.44 35.23
N ASN A 68 -24.75 9.50 35.44
CA ASN A 68 -25.47 9.80 36.71
C ASN A 68 -25.07 9.02 37.99
N GLN A 69 -24.06 8.14 37.95
CA GLN A 69 -23.63 7.27 39.06
C GLN A 69 -22.10 7.20 39.25
N GLY A 70 -21.29 8.00 38.55
CA GLY A 70 -19.83 7.99 38.72
C GLY A 70 -19.08 9.12 38.00
N HIS A 71 -17.78 9.20 38.24
CA HIS A 71 -16.89 10.14 37.57
C HIS A 71 -16.27 9.50 36.34
N THR A 72 -16.34 10.20 35.22
CA THR A 72 -15.69 9.81 33.97
C THR A 72 -14.70 10.89 33.54
N LEU A 73 -13.47 10.48 33.25
CA LEU A 73 -12.40 11.35 32.79
C LEU A 73 -11.90 10.89 31.43
N GLN A 74 -11.53 11.86 30.60
CA GLN A 74 -10.88 11.60 29.33
C GLN A 74 -9.45 12.13 29.36
N CYS A 75 -8.49 11.25 29.10
CA CYS A 75 -7.08 11.57 29.04
C CYS A 75 -6.60 11.42 27.60
N ARG A 76 -6.00 12.47 27.04
CA ARG A 76 -5.40 12.40 25.71
C ARG A 76 -3.91 12.11 25.85
N VAL A 77 -3.45 11.04 25.20
CA VAL A 77 -2.04 10.64 25.19
C VAL A 77 -1.48 10.91 23.80
N THR A 78 -0.33 11.57 23.74
CA THR A 78 0.39 11.88 22.50
C THR A 78 1.83 11.41 22.67
N PRO A 79 2.12 10.12 22.42
CA PRO A 79 3.46 9.58 22.63
C PRO A 79 4.45 10.15 21.62
N ASP A 80 5.72 10.25 22.02
CA ASP A 80 6.82 10.51 21.09
C ASP A 80 7.17 9.22 20.33
N LEU A 81 7.26 9.33 19.01
CA LEU A 81 7.44 8.20 18.08
C LEU A 81 8.65 8.44 17.16
N PRO A 82 9.88 8.41 17.69
CA PRO A 82 11.07 8.85 16.95
C PRO A 82 11.40 7.96 15.75
N ASN A 83 11.10 6.67 15.82
CA ASN A 83 11.41 5.67 14.78
C ASN A 83 10.53 4.41 14.94
N ALA A 84 10.73 3.42 14.07
CA ALA A 84 9.99 2.15 14.06
C ALA A 84 10.13 1.30 15.34
N SER A 85 11.18 1.51 16.17
CA SER A 85 11.34 0.79 17.44
C SER A 85 10.29 1.20 18.48
N ALA A 86 9.64 2.36 18.30
CA ALA A 86 8.49 2.76 19.10
C ALA A 86 7.22 1.94 18.78
N THR A 87 7.28 0.98 17.84
CA THR A 87 6.18 0.06 17.60
C THR A 87 5.93 -0.82 18.82
N GLY A 88 4.69 -0.84 19.29
CA GLY A 88 4.34 -1.59 20.48
C GLY A 88 2.92 -1.33 20.96
N THR A 89 2.60 -1.83 22.15
CA THR A 89 1.31 -1.59 22.81
C THR A 89 1.46 -0.52 23.88
N TYR A 90 0.64 0.53 23.78
CA TYR A 90 0.62 1.67 24.67
C TYR A 90 -0.52 1.52 25.67
N TYR A 91 -0.23 1.75 26.94
CA TYR A 91 -1.16 1.52 28.04
C TYR A 91 -1.35 2.79 28.85
N CYS A 92 -2.59 3.03 29.27
CA CYS A 92 -2.91 3.95 30.34
C CYS A 92 -2.93 3.23 31.69
N CYS A 93 -2.38 3.89 32.70
CA CYS A 93 -2.31 3.41 34.07
C CYS A 93 -2.81 4.48 35.02
N VAL A 94 -3.75 4.13 35.88
CA VAL A 94 -4.22 4.98 36.97
C VAL A 94 -3.70 4.42 38.27
N SER A 95 -3.03 5.26 39.06
CA SER A 95 -2.51 4.88 40.38
C SER A 95 -3.28 5.65 41.44
N TRP A 96 -4.01 4.90 42.27
CA TRP A 96 -4.52 5.36 43.56
C TRP A 96 -3.48 5.03 44.65
N PRO A 97 -3.66 5.51 45.89
CA PRO A 97 -2.73 5.22 46.99
C PRO A 97 -2.52 3.72 47.22
N ASP A 98 -3.58 2.92 47.14
CA ASP A 98 -3.53 1.50 47.54
C ASP A 98 -3.39 0.54 46.36
N PHE A 99 -3.74 0.97 45.13
CA PHE A 99 -3.76 0.08 43.97
C PHE A 99 -3.62 0.85 42.65
N HIS A 100 -3.39 0.11 41.58
CA HIS A 100 -3.39 0.65 40.23
C HIS A 100 -4.27 -0.17 39.29
N LYS A 101 -4.76 0.48 38.23
CA LYS A 101 -5.49 -0.15 37.13
C LYS A 101 -4.80 0.19 35.81
N ILE A 102 -4.68 -0.81 34.96
CA ILE A 102 -4.06 -0.70 33.63
C ILE A 102 -5.14 -1.00 32.59
N SER A 103 -5.16 -0.22 31.51
CA SER A 103 -6.02 -0.43 30.36
C SER A 103 -5.65 -1.68 29.54
N GLU A 104 -6.51 -2.11 28.63
CA GLU A 104 -6.22 -3.18 27.65
C GLU A 104 -5.10 -2.85 26.65
N GLY A 105 -4.77 -1.57 26.47
CA GLY A 105 -3.74 -1.14 25.52
C GLY A 105 -4.30 -0.68 24.17
N VAL A 106 -3.45 0.02 23.40
CA VAL A 106 -3.62 0.33 21.97
C VAL A 106 -2.32 -0.03 21.28
N PHE A 107 -2.39 -0.80 20.20
CA PHE A 107 -1.21 -1.14 19.41
C PHE A 107 -0.93 -0.02 18.41
N ILE A 108 0.29 0.53 18.42
CA ILE A 108 0.72 1.56 17.47
C ILE A 108 1.80 0.98 16.57
N LEU A 109 1.49 0.86 15.28
CA LEU A 109 2.45 0.49 14.25
C LEU A 109 3.17 1.74 13.74
N VAL A 110 4.48 1.83 14.02
CA VAL A 110 5.31 2.96 13.58
C VAL A 110 6.19 2.53 12.42
N ARG A 111 6.20 3.32 11.35
CA ARG A 111 7.06 3.08 10.17
C ARG A 111 8.01 4.25 9.96
N ASP A 112 9.30 3.96 9.78
CA ASP A 112 10.30 5.00 9.47
C ASP A 112 10.05 5.69 8.12
N THR A 113 9.49 4.93 7.17
CA THR A 113 9.20 5.43 5.83
C THR A 113 7.79 5.10 5.43
N GLY A 114 7.19 5.99 4.65
CA GLY A 114 5.89 5.78 4.03
C GLY A 114 5.94 4.74 2.93
N TYR A 115 4.96 4.80 2.04
CA TYR A 115 4.90 3.89 0.90
C TYR A 115 6.16 3.99 0.05
N ARG A 116 6.93 2.89 -0.02
CA ARG A 116 7.98 2.70 -1.01
C ARG A 116 7.38 1.96 -2.20
N LYS A 117 7.44 2.59 -3.37
CA LYS A 117 7.03 1.94 -4.62
C LYS A 117 7.86 0.65 -4.78
N PRO A 118 7.23 -0.52 -5.00
CA PRO A 118 7.98 -1.74 -5.23
C PRO A 118 8.90 -1.58 -6.44
N VAL A 119 10.13 -2.07 -6.32
CA VAL A 119 11.14 -1.97 -7.38
C VAL A 119 10.65 -2.79 -8.57
N ARG A 120 10.14 -2.11 -9.60
CA ARG A 120 9.62 -2.76 -10.84
C ARG A 120 10.72 -3.34 -11.73
N GLY A 121 12.00 -3.16 -11.38
CA GLY A 121 13.15 -3.35 -12.27
C GLY A 121 13.23 -4.73 -12.91
N SER A 122 13.09 -5.82 -12.16
CA SER A 122 13.27 -7.17 -12.69
C SER A 122 12.10 -7.61 -13.57
N GLN A 123 10.85 -7.36 -13.16
CA GLN A 123 9.67 -7.75 -13.92
C GLN A 123 9.54 -6.97 -15.23
N GLN A 124 9.85 -5.66 -15.23
CA GLN A 124 9.78 -4.84 -16.44
C GLN A 124 10.84 -5.22 -17.47
N LEU A 125 12.05 -5.55 -17.02
CA LEU A 125 13.12 -6.03 -17.90
C LEU A 125 12.74 -7.36 -18.54
N LEU A 126 12.19 -8.28 -17.74
CA LEU A 126 11.77 -9.60 -18.19
C LEU A 126 10.61 -9.49 -19.20
N LEU A 127 9.58 -8.71 -18.87
CA LEU A 127 8.46 -8.40 -19.79
C LEU A 127 8.94 -7.78 -21.10
N SER A 128 9.86 -6.82 -21.04
CA SER A 128 10.42 -6.17 -22.24
C SER A 128 11.21 -7.15 -23.11
N CYS A 129 11.98 -8.04 -22.49
CA CYS A 129 12.79 -9.03 -23.20
C CYS A 129 11.91 -10.09 -23.88
N PHE A 130 10.90 -10.59 -23.17
CA PHE A 130 9.90 -11.51 -23.72
C PHE A 130 9.13 -10.88 -24.90
N ALA A 131 8.68 -9.63 -24.75
CA ALA A 131 8.00 -8.92 -25.83
C ALA A 131 8.91 -8.76 -27.06
N GLY A 132 10.18 -8.38 -26.86
CA GLY A 132 11.15 -8.25 -27.94
C GLY A 132 11.45 -9.58 -28.67
N LEU A 133 11.57 -10.69 -27.94
CA LEU A 133 11.76 -12.00 -28.56
C LEU A 133 10.55 -12.39 -29.42
N LEU A 134 9.33 -12.20 -28.90
CA LEU A 134 8.10 -12.54 -29.62
C LEU A 134 7.92 -11.68 -30.88
N THR A 135 8.28 -10.40 -30.85
CA THR A 135 8.19 -9.54 -32.05
C THR A 135 9.17 -9.97 -33.13
N VAL A 136 10.42 -10.29 -32.78
CA VAL A 136 11.43 -10.78 -33.74
C VAL A 136 10.99 -12.11 -34.35
N LEU A 137 10.50 -13.05 -33.53
CA LEU A 137 9.96 -14.33 -34.00
C LEU A 137 8.79 -14.14 -34.97
N SER A 138 7.86 -13.23 -34.63
CA SER A 138 6.72 -12.91 -35.50
C SER A 138 7.15 -12.36 -36.86
N ILE A 139 8.11 -11.42 -36.89
CA ILE A 139 8.64 -10.85 -38.13
C ILE A 139 9.32 -11.94 -38.97
N LEU A 140 10.15 -12.78 -38.36
CA LEU A 140 10.85 -13.87 -39.05
C LEU A 140 9.87 -14.87 -39.68
N VAL A 141 8.87 -15.31 -38.91
CA VAL A 141 7.83 -16.21 -39.43
C VAL A 141 7.07 -15.56 -40.58
N THR A 142 6.70 -14.29 -40.44
CA THR A 142 5.96 -13.55 -41.48
C THR A 142 6.80 -13.39 -42.76
N ALA A 143 8.09 -13.06 -42.63
CA ALA A 143 9.00 -12.93 -43.77
C ALA A 143 9.19 -14.26 -44.50
N LEU A 144 9.38 -15.36 -43.75
CA LEU A 144 9.51 -16.71 -44.32
C LEU A 144 8.25 -17.15 -45.06
N LEU A 145 7.06 -16.86 -44.53
CA LEU A 145 5.79 -17.17 -45.19
C LEU A 145 5.61 -16.37 -46.50
N LEU A 146 6.01 -15.10 -46.51
CA LEU A 146 5.97 -14.26 -47.71
C LEU A 146 6.99 -14.71 -48.76
N TRP A 147 8.22 -15.05 -48.37
CA TRP A 147 9.21 -15.63 -49.28
C TRP A 147 8.74 -16.95 -49.87
N LYS A 148 8.14 -17.82 -49.05
CA LYS A 148 7.54 -19.06 -49.54
C LYS A 148 6.44 -18.76 -50.57
N LYS A 149 5.56 -17.79 -50.31
CA LYS A 149 4.49 -17.39 -51.24
C LYS A 149 5.01 -16.79 -52.55
N VAL A 150 6.05 -15.96 -52.51
CA VAL A 150 6.68 -15.37 -53.71
C VAL A 150 7.45 -16.43 -54.51
N GLY A 151 8.12 -17.37 -53.85
CA GLY A 151 8.79 -18.50 -54.51
C GLY A 151 7.81 -19.40 -55.27
N TYR A 152 6.60 -19.63 -54.75
CA TYR A 152 5.54 -20.33 -55.50
C TYR A 152 4.95 -19.47 -56.64
N ALA A 153 4.79 -18.16 -56.46
CA ALA A 153 4.28 -17.29 -57.52
C ALA A 153 5.26 -17.16 -58.71
N HIS A 154 6.57 -17.20 -58.45
CA HIS A 154 7.59 -17.18 -59.50
C HIS A 154 7.70 -18.51 -60.28
N ALA A 155 7.18 -19.61 -59.74
CA ALA A 155 7.11 -20.92 -60.39
C ALA A 155 5.87 -21.10 -61.29
N THR A 156 4.93 -20.15 -61.30
CA THR A 156 3.69 -20.19 -62.11
C THR A 156 3.49 -18.95 -62.97
N ALA A 157 4.56 -18.38 -63.53
CA ALA A 157 4.43 -17.51 -64.70
C ALA A 157 4.48 -18.38 -65.97
N PRO A 158 3.52 -18.30 -66.90
CA PRO A 158 3.61 -19.04 -68.15
C PRO A 158 4.74 -18.46 -69.01
N PRO A 159 5.40 -19.28 -69.86
CA PRO A 159 6.54 -18.81 -70.64
C PRO A 159 6.08 -17.80 -71.70
N LEU A 160 6.83 -16.69 -71.81
CA LEU A 160 6.82 -15.86 -73.01
C LEU A 160 7.24 -16.74 -74.20
N SER A 161 6.33 -16.99 -75.13
CA SER A 161 6.61 -17.70 -76.39
C SER A 161 7.35 -16.77 -77.37
N PRO A 162 8.41 -17.24 -78.06
CA PRO A 162 9.09 -16.48 -79.09
C PRO A 162 8.38 -16.64 -80.45
N PHE A 163 8.12 -15.49 -81.09
CA PHE A 163 7.98 -15.22 -82.53
C PHE A 163 7.24 -16.22 -83.45
N THR A 164 6.19 -15.75 -84.13
CA THR A 164 5.78 -16.27 -85.44
C THR A 164 5.75 -15.12 -86.45
N VAL A 165 6.63 -15.22 -87.44
CA VAL A 165 6.67 -14.41 -88.65
C VAL A 165 5.61 -14.95 -89.62
N CYS A 166 4.83 -14.07 -90.25
CA CYS A 166 4.02 -14.40 -91.43
C CYS A 166 4.56 -13.62 -92.65
N PRO A 167 4.82 -14.26 -93.80
CA PRO A 167 5.23 -13.60 -95.04
C PRO A 167 4.03 -13.28 -95.94
N GLY A 168 4.12 -12.20 -96.73
CA GLY A 168 3.23 -11.97 -97.88
C GLY A 168 2.92 -10.50 -98.18
N ALA A 169 3.45 -10.01 -99.30
CA ALA A 169 3.14 -8.71 -99.95
C ALA A 169 1.63 -8.58 -100.30
N CYS A 170 0.99 -7.44 -100.61
CA CYS A 170 1.36 -6.25 -101.40
C CYS A 170 0.19 -5.19 -101.29
N PRO A 171 0.08 -4.08 -102.07
CA PRO A 171 0.46 -2.71 -101.68
C PRO A 171 -0.66 -1.62 -101.77
N ALA A 172 -0.26 -0.38 -101.42
CA ALA A 172 -0.79 0.95 -101.81
C ALA A 172 -2.22 1.33 -101.34
N GLN A 173 -2.56 2.57 -100.95
CA GLN A 173 -2.21 3.85 -101.56
C GLN A 173 -2.55 5.05 -100.63
N ARG A 174 -1.57 5.93 -100.43
CA ARG A 174 -1.53 7.42 -100.34
C ARG A 174 -2.72 8.33 -99.89
N PRO A 175 -2.39 9.61 -99.54
CA PRO A 175 -2.99 10.39 -98.46
C PRO A 175 -3.63 11.71 -98.93
N SER A 176 -4.10 12.51 -97.97
CA SER A 176 -4.17 13.99 -97.95
C SER A 176 -4.92 14.38 -96.68
N GLU A 177 -4.60 15.41 -95.90
CA GLU A 177 -3.55 16.43 -95.83
C GLU A 177 -3.66 16.99 -94.39
#